data_AF-A0A915BJ32-F1
#
_entry.id   AF-A0A915BJ32-F1
#
_cell.length_a   1.000
_cell.length_b   1.000
_cell.length_c   1.000
_cell.angle_alpha   90.00
_cell.angle_beta   90.00
_cell.angle_gamma   90.00
#
_symmetry.space_group_name_H-M   'P 1'
#
loop_
_entity.id
_entity.type
_entity.pdbx_description
1 polymer ?
#
loop_
_entity_poly.entity_id
_entity_poly.type
_entity_poly.pdbx_seq_one_letter_code
_entity_poly.pdbx_strand_id
1 'polypeptide(L)'
;MPIVEESKVNDNSKVRSMANDEQNRVNISTAKRSVKDYFDGKEFGRGELRQQITKSWSISIPSTSRQSDTSWASRIRQYVASSKLCTTNLEDEDFNENLRRCAAAMEAGIHPLRIPSGSSGSYFIRDISGKTIAVFKPKDEEPFAPLNPKWPKFFQRILCFCCFGRACLIPNNGYLSETGASLVDEKLKLHIVPKTRVVKLASPAFFYSRSFWKRKVPKLKAGSYQLFVNGYVGAGSIVPDWSKEGHSCPLSPAEADRFKILFQKMCVLDYVIRNTDRHMDNWLVRYEKKNILEVAAIDNGLAFPIKHPETTSRLRPFPFGWAQLSWAKLSWDEELRTHLLDLLTPQFVQELCDDIKMLFKYDKEVNRFLKYNQLRVMRGQIWNLRMALIERKPPAEMVKLPLLLVSRRHRRRPMSNDWNKSFRVKYADYRGRGCC
;
A
#
# COMPACT_ATOMS: atom_id res chain seq x y z
N MET A 1 -10.40 -34.08 56.62
CA MET A 1 -9.04 -33.56 56.37
C MET A 1 -8.43 -34.42 55.27
N PRO A 2 -8.04 -33.81 54.14
CA PRO A 2 -6.75 -33.13 54.05
C PRO A 2 -6.82 -31.72 53.43
N ILE A 3 -5.62 -31.13 53.33
CA ILE A 3 -5.23 -29.73 53.22
C ILE A 3 -5.39 -29.19 51.78
N VAL A 4 -5.89 -27.96 51.66
CA VAL A 4 -5.97 -27.18 50.41
C VAL A 4 -4.76 -26.24 50.35
N GLU A 5 -3.94 -26.36 49.32
CA GLU A 5 -2.94 -25.35 48.92
C GLU A 5 -3.56 -24.37 47.90
N GLU A 6 -3.72 -23.12 48.30
CA GLU A 6 -4.05 -22.01 47.40
C GLU A 6 -2.80 -21.55 46.63
N SER A 7 -2.86 -21.61 45.30
CA SER A 7 -1.87 -21.00 44.42
C SER A 7 -2.26 -19.55 44.09
N LYS A 8 -1.41 -18.61 44.50
CA LYS A 8 -1.52 -17.18 44.15
C LYS A 8 -1.21 -16.97 42.66
N VAL A 9 -2.24 -16.72 41.85
CA VAL A 9 -2.10 -16.30 40.44
C VAL A 9 -1.97 -14.77 40.35
N ASN A 10 -0.72 -14.35 40.17
CA ASN A 10 -0.17 -13.16 39.50
C ASN A 10 -1.15 -12.03 39.04
N ASP A 11 -1.18 -10.93 39.82
CA ASP A 11 -1.97 -9.70 39.61
C ASP A 11 -1.35 -8.70 38.58
N ASN A 12 -0.27 -9.09 37.89
CA ASN A 12 0.51 -8.19 37.02
C ASN A 12 -0.11 -7.91 35.64
N SER A 13 -1.10 -8.67 35.19
CA SER A 13 -1.74 -8.48 33.87
C SER A 13 -2.83 -7.40 33.89
N LYS A 14 -3.55 -7.27 35.01
CA LYS A 14 -4.58 -6.23 35.21
C LYS A 14 -3.98 -4.83 35.34
N VAL A 15 -2.88 -4.70 36.07
CA VAL A 15 -2.20 -3.41 36.29
C VAL A 15 -1.62 -2.83 34.97
N ARG A 16 -1.10 -3.68 34.08
CA ARG A 16 -0.61 -3.27 32.74
C ARG A 16 -1.74 -2.83 31.80
N SER A 17 -2.91 -3.47 31.89
CA SER A 17 -4.10 -3.10 31.12
C SER A 17 -4.64 -1.73 31.55
N MET A 18 -4.76 -1.49 32.87
CA MET A 18 -5.26 -0.22 33.39
C MET A 18 -4.31 0.96 33.11
N ALA A 19 -2.99 0.75 33.19
CA ALA A 19 -2.00 1.78 32.85
C ALA A 19 -2.04 2.18 31.36
N ASN A 20 -2.27 1.22 30.45
CA ASN A 20 -2.42 1.51 29.02
C ASN A 20 -3.74 2.25 28.71
N ASP A 21 -4.83 1.92 29.42
CA ASP A 21 -6.11 2.61 29.28
C ASP A 21 -6.06 4.06 29.81
N GLU A 22 -5.33 4.30 30.90
CA GLU A 22 -5.16 5.63 31.46
C GLU A 22 -4.26 6.52 30.59
N GLN A 23 -3.16 5.95 30.06
CA GLN A 23 -2.31 6.64 29.08
C GLN A 23 -3.07 6.92 27.77
N ASN A 24 -3.96 6.01 27.33
CA ASN A 24 -4.84 6.26 26.19
C ASN A 24 -5.88 7.34 26.48
N ARG A 25 -6.47 7.40 27.68
CA ARG A 25 -7.41 8.45 28.08
C ARG A 25 -6.76 9.84 28.10
N VAL A 26 -5.53 9.97 28.59
CA VAL A 26 -4.75 11.22 28.59
C VAL A 26 -4.39 11.66 27.17
N ASN A 27 -4.05 10.71 26.29
CA ASN A 27 -3.80 11.00 24.87
C ASN A 27 -5.09 11.41 24.13
N ILE A 28 -6.24 10.81 24.47
CA ILE A 28 -7.56 11.17 23.92
C ILE A 28 -7.99 12.57 24.38
N SER A 29 -7.79 12.92 25.66
CA SER A 29 -8.14 14.26 26.16
C SER A 29 -7.28 15.35 25.52
N THR A 30 -5.99 15.08 25.32
CA THR A 30 -5.06 16.00 24.65
C THR A 30 -5.37 16.15 23.16
N ALA A 31 -5.75 15.06 22.47
CA ALA A 31 -6.17 15.11 21.08
C ALA A 31 -7.51 15.87 20.90
N LYS A 32 -8.49 15.65 21.80
CA LYS A 32 -9.76 16.39 21.81
C LYS A 32 -9.57 17.89 22.08
N ARG A 33 -8.65 18.26 22.98
CA ARG A 33 -8.33 19.67 23.29
C ARG A 33 -7.67 20.38 22.11
N SER A 34 -6.68 19.76 21.48
CA SER A 34 -5.99 20.29 20.29
C SER A 34 -6.92 20.48 19.08
N VAL A 35 -7.92 19.61 18.91
CA VAL A 35 -8.92 19.75 17.84
C VAL A 35 -9.93 20.84 18.17
N LYS A 36 -10.43 20.92 19.42
CA LYS A 36 -11.41 21.93 19.85
C LYS A 36 -10.84 23.35 19.82
N ASP A 37 -9.60 23.55 20.27
CA ASP A 37 -8.93 24.86 20.27
C ASP A 37 -8.64 25.38 18.84
N TYR A 38 -8.77 24.53 17.81
CA TYR A 38 -8.61 24.92 16.40
C TYR A 38 -9.94 25.21 15.69
N PHE A 39 -11.08 24.79 16.27
CA PHE A 39 -12.42 25.10 15.76
C PHE A 39 -12.92 26.47 16.27
N ASP A 40 -12.48 26.91 17.44
CA ASP A 40 -12.78 28.23 17.98
C ASP A 40 -11.68 29.24 17.58
N GLY A 41 -11.90 29.90 16.44
CA GLY A 41 -10.94 30.82 15.83
C GLY A 41 -10.46 31.94 16.77
N LYS A 42 -9.15 32.03 16.97
CA LYS A 42 -8.47 33.28 17.34
C LYS A 42 -7.68 33.78 16.14
N GLU A 43 -8.13 34.90 15.58
CA GLU A 43 -7.38 35.68 14.61
C GLU A 43 -6.01 36.06 15.19
N PHE A 44 -4.94 35.58 14.56
CA PHE A 44 -3.60 36.12 14.79
C PHE A 44 -3.18 36.93 13.56
N GLY A 45 -2.81 38.19 13.81
CA GLY A 45 -2.60 39.24 12.82
C GLY A 45 -1.56 38.90 11.73
N ARG A 46 -1.82 39.39 10.51
CA ARG A 46 -1.07 39.13 9.27
C ARG A 46 0.38 39.65 9.25
N GLY A 47 0.89 40.25 10.33
CA GLY A 47 2.21 40.89 10.38
C GLY A 47 3.37 39.94 10.69
N GLU A 48 3.20 38.98 11.60
CA GLU A 48 4.31 38.12 12.08
C GLU A 48 4.57 36.88 11.20
N LEU A 49 3.58 36.48 10.39
CA LEU A 49 3.69 35.29 9.54
C LEU A 49 4.77 35.45 8.45
N ARG A 50 5.04 36.68 7.99
CA ARG A 50 6.01 36.94 6.93
C ARG A 50 7.47 36.77 7.38
N GLN A 51 7.80 37.01 8.65
CA GLN A 51 9.18 36.84 9.16
C GLN A 51 9.49 35.40 9.59
N GLN A 52 8.49 34.58 9.92
CA GLN A 52 8.71 33.15 10.18
C GLN A 52 8.82 32.31 8.89
N ILE A 53 8.19 32.75 7.79
CA ILE A 53 8.24 32.05 6.49
C ILE A 53 9.65 32.10 5.87
N THR A 54 10.46 33.13 6.14
CA THR A 54 11.81 33.26 5.57
C THR A 54 12.88 32.46 6.32
N LYS A 55 12.68 32.12 7.60
CA LYS A 55 13.66 31.35 8.40
C LYS A 55 13.54 29.82 8.27
N SER A 56 12.53 29.27 7.59
CA SER A 56 12.37 27.81 7.42
C SER A 56 12.99 27.23 6.14
N TRP A 57 13.69 28.03 5.33
CA TRP A 57 14.34 27.58 4.10
C TRP A 57 15.84 27.36 4.29
N SER A 58 16.21 26.43 5.18
CA SER A 58 17.55 25.84 5.12
C SER A 58 17.56 24.75 4.04
N ILE A 59 17.76 25.19 2.81
CA ILE A 59 18.11 24.34 1.67
C ILE A 59 19.42 23.64 2.00
N SER A 60 19.39 22.31 2.14
CA SER A 60 20.62 21.53 2.27
C SER A 60 21.37 21.54 0.94
N ILE A 61 22.57 22.09 0.95
CA ILE A 61 23.60 21.92 -0.10
C ILE A 61 23.78 20.41 -0.38
N PRO A 62 23.93 19.99 -1.66
CA PRO A 62 24.08 18.59 -2.01
C PRO A 62 25.32 17.98 -1.35
N SER A 63 25.13 16.84 -0.67
CA SER A 63 26.24 15.92 -0.43
C SER A 63 26.68 15.37 -1.78
N THR A 64 27.86 15.78 -2.21
CA THR A 64 28.54 15.35 -3.44
C THR A 64 29.19 13.95 -3.30
N SER A 65 28.79 13.16 -2.30
CA SER A 65 29.33 11.82 -2.10
C SER A 65 28.92 10.91 -3.27
N ARG A 66 29.91 10.56 -4.11
CA ARG A 66 29.85 9.53 -5.15
C ARG A 66 29.97 8.10 -4.59
N GLN A 67 29.97 7.92 -3.27
CA GLN A 67 30.10 6.58 -2.68
C GLN A 67 28.80 5.79 -2.80
N SER A 68 28.91 4.55 -3.28
CA SER A 68 27.79 3.61 -3.28
C SER A 68 27.34 3.34 -1.85
N ASP A 69 26.06 3.58 -1.57
CA ASP A 69 25.44 3.26 -0.28
C ASP A 69 25.32 1.74 -0.15
N THR A 70 26.37 1.09 0.36
CA THR A 70 26.46 -0.37 0.54
C THR A 70 25.37 -0.90 1.46
N SER A 71 24.96 -0.10 2.46
CA SER A 71 23.84 -0.42 3.35
C SER A 71 22.51 -0.48 2.59
N TRP A 72 22.23 0.50 1.73
CA TRP A 72 21.06 0.46 0.87
C TRP A 72 21.09 -0.75 -0.09
N ALA A 73 22.25 -1.01 -0.71
CA ALA A 73 22.41 -2.11 -1.67
C ALA A 73 22.16 -3.49 -1.06
N SER A 74 22.54 -3.68 0.22
CA SER A 74 22.23 -4.92 0.96
C SER A 74 20.73 -5.01 1.27
N ARG A 75 20.13 -3.95 1.81
CA ARG A 75 18.73 -3.98 2.26
C ARG A 75 17.73 -4.08 1.11
N ILE A 76 17.99 -3.44 -0.02
CA ILE A 76 17.07 -3.47 -1.18
C ILE A 76 16.90 -4.89 -1.74
N ARG A 77 17.88 -5.78 -1.52
CA ARG A 77 17.84 -7.18 -1.97
C ARG A 77 16.81 -8.04 -1.24
N GLN A 78 16.22 -7.54 -0.15
CA GLN A 78 15.05 -8.13 0.48
C GLN A 78 13.79 -8.00 -0.39
N TYR A 79 13.72 -6.96 -1.24
CA TYR A 79 12.54 -6.65 -2.06
C TYR A 79 12.77 -6.71 -3.56
N VAL A 80 14.03 -6.79 -3.98
CA VAL A 80 14.46 -6.86 -5.37
C VAL A 80 15.30 -8.11 -5.58
N ALA A 81 14.82 -9.00 -6.44
CA ALA A 81 15.54 -10.21 -6.79
C ALA A 81 16.84 -9.88 -7.52
N SER A 82 17.84 -10.71 -7.26
CA SER A 82 19.15 -10.67 -7.91
C SER A 82 19.09 -11.14 -9.35
N SER A 83 20.22 -11.02 -10.07
CA SER A 83 20.39 -11.67 -11.37
C SER A 83 20.32 -13.20 -11.31
N LYS A 84 20.57 -13.79 -10.13
CA LYS A 84 20.38 -15.23 -9.86
C LYS A 84 18.94 -15.57 -9.49
N LEU A 85 18.00 -14.64 -9.70
CA LEU A 85 16.56 -14.81 -9.42
C LEU A 85 16.28 -15.26 -7.98
N CYS A 86 16.94 -14.60 -7.02
CA CYS A 86 16.70 -14.81 -5.59
C CYS A 86 16.71 -13.49 -4.83
N THR A 87 15.87 -13.38 -3.80
CA THR A 87 15.93 -12.31 -2.79
C THR A 87 16.81 -12.75 -1.62
N THR A 88 17.16 -11.81 -0.74
CA THR A 88 17.88 -12.10 0.51
C THR A 88 16.97 -12.12 1.74
N ASN A 89 15.65 -12.03 1.55
CA ASN A 89 14.70 -12.11 2.65
C ASN A 89 14.50 -13.59 3.01
N LEU A 90 14.71 -13.95 4.27
CA LEU A 90 14.57 -15.33 4.75
C LEU A 90 13.12 -15.82 4.69
N GLU A 91 12.14 -14.90 4.76
CA GLU A 91 10.71 -15.21 4.64
C GLU A 91 10.26 -15.43 3.17
N ASP A 92 11.17 -15.31 2.20
CA ASP A 92 10.86 -15.40 0.78
C ASP A 92 11.31 -16.74 0.16
N GLU A 93 11.50 -17.82 0.94
CA GLU A 93 11.95 -19.10 0.36
C GLU A 93 10.96 -19.66 -0.66
N ASP A 94 9.67 -19.66 -0.37
CA ASP A 94 8.63 -20.07 -1.34
C ASP A 94 8.64 -19.21 -2.61
N PHE A 95 8.96 -17.92 -2.46
CA PHE A 95 9.09 -16.99 -3.58
C PHE A 95 10.34 -17.29 -4.41
N ASN A 96 11.48 -17.56 -3.75
CA ASN A 96 12.72 -17.94 -4.41
C ASN A 96 12.57 -19.28 -5.14
N GLU A 97 11.86 -20.24 -4.57
CA GLU A 97 11.55 -21.51 -5.23
C GLU A 97 10.66 -21.31 -6.45
N ASN A 98 9.65 -20.44 -6.36
CA ASN A 98 8.83 -20.05 -7.51
C ASN A 98 9.69 -19.43 -8.64
N LEU A 99 10.69 -18.60 -8.28
CA LEU A 99 11.63 -18.04 -9.25
C LEU A 99 12.55 -19.09 -9.89
N ARG A 100 13.02 -20.10 -9.14
CA ARG A 100 13.79 -21.22 -9.69
C ARG A 100 12.96 -22.00 -10.71
N ARG A 101 11.68 -22.27 -10.40
CA ARG A 101 10.73 -22.91 -11.33
C ARG A 101 10.49 -22.08 -12.59
N CYS A 102 10.36 -20.75 -12.46
CA CYS A 102 10.28 -19.85 -13.61
C CYS A 102 11.54 -19.93 -14.48
N ALA A 103 12.73 -19.95 -13.88
CA ALA A 103 13.99 -20.04 -14.61
C ALA A 103 14.09 -21.35 -15.40
N ALA A 104 13.83 -22.48 -14.73
CA ALA A 104 13.84 -23.81 -15.36
C ALA A 104 12.84 -23.90 -16.54
N ALA A 105 11.64 -23.33 -16.39
CA ALA A 105 10.65 -23.28 -17.47
C ALA A 105 11.13 -22.46 -18.67
N MET A 106 11.72 -21.29 -18.42
CA MET A 106 12.26 -20.43 -19.47
C MET A 106 13.45 -21.08 -20.21
N GLU A 107 14.32 -21.79 -19.49
CA GLU A 107 15.43 -22.57 -20.06
C GLU A 107 14.93 -23.73 -20.92
N ALA A 108 13.82 -24.37 -20.53
CA ALA A 108 13.14 -25.39 -21.31
C ALA A 108 12.31 -24.83 -22.50
N GLY A 109 12.41 -23.53 -22.80
CA GLY A 109 11.68 -22.88 -23.91
C GLY A 109 10.21 -22.56 -23.61
N ILE A 110 9.74 -22.77 -22.37
CA ILE A 110 8.39 -22.42 -21.94
C ILE A 110 8.37 -20.95 -21.52
N HIS A 111 7.90 -20.10 -22.41
CA HIS A 111 7.86 -18.66 -22.19
C HIS A 111 6.56 -18.18 -21.54
N PRO A 112 6.55 -17.00 -20.88
CA PRO A 112 5.34 -16.38 -20.35
C PRO A 112 4.25 -16.16 -21.40
N LEU A 113 3.00 -16.24 -20.99
CA LEU A 113 1.84 -15.95 -21.84
C LEU A 113 1.32 -14.55 -21.54
N ARG A 114 1.10 -13.75 -22.60
CA ARG A 114 0.53 -12.42 -22.44
C ARG A 114 -0.93 -12.50 -22.03
N ILE A 115 -1.31 -11.69 -21.05
CA ILE A 115 -2.70 -11.51 -20.62
C ILE A 115 -3.38 -10.53 -21.60
N PRO A 116 -4.45 -10.92 -22.31
CA PRO A 116 -5.10 -10.05 -23.28
C PRO A 116 -5.89 -8.91 -22.63
N SER A 117 -6.50 -9.16 -21.46
CA SER A 117 -7.26 -8.20 -20.66
C SER A 117 -6.35 -7.23 -19.89
N GLY A 118 -6.90 -6.08 -19.46
CA GLY A 118 -6.16 -5.03 -18.74
C GLY A 118 -5.61 -3.93 -19.64
N SER A 119 -4.95 -2.91 -19.08
CA SER A 119 -4.45 -1.75 -19.85
C SER A 119 -2.93 -1.65 -20.00
N SER A 120 -2.20 -2.56 -19.35
CA SER A 120 -0.74 -2.69 -19.35
C SER A 120 -0.28 -3.98 -20.02
N GLY A 121 1.01 -4.10 -20.30
CA GLY A 121 1.66 -5.40 -20.53
C GLY A 121 1.67 -6.21 -19.23
N SER A 122 0.95 -7.33 -19.21
CA SER A 122 0.91 -8.28 -18.09
C SER A 122 1.06 -9.69 -18.63
N TYR A 123 1.79 -10.54 -17.92
CA TYR A 123 2.18 -11.86 -18.38
C TYR A 123 1.96 -12.92 -17.30
N PHE A 124 1.33 -14.03 -17.66
CA PHE A 124 1.34 -15.25 -16.87
C PHE A 124 2.69 -15.94 -17.01
N ILE A 125 3.41 -16.05 -15.90
CA ILE A 125 4.63 -16.83 -15.77
C ILE A 125 4.23 -18.28 -15.55
N ARG A 126 4.92 -19.21 -16.23
CA ARG A 126 4.61 -20.63 -16.21
C ARG A 126 5.78 -21.44 -15.65
N ASP A 127 5.48 -22.60 -15.08
CA ASP A 127 6.49 -23.61 -14.75
C ASP A 127 6.73 -24.60 -15.91
N ILE A 128 7.59 -25.60 -15.67
CA ILE A 128 7.93 -26.66 -16.63
C ILE A 128 6.72 -27.49 -17.08
N SER A 129 5.65 -27.55 -16.29
CA SER A 129 4.40 -28.25 -16.63
C SER A 129 3.44 -27.35 -17.43
N GLY A 130 3.80 -26.09 -17.65
CA GLY A 130 2.94 -25.10 -18.30
C GLY A 130 1.91 -24.46 -17.37
N LYS A 131 1.91 -24.78 -16.07
CA LYS A 131 0.99 -24.20 -15.08
C LYS A 131 1.39 -22.77 -14.75
N THR A 132 0.41 -21.86 -14.61
CA THR A 132 0.66 -20.49 -14.16
C THR A 132 1.10 -20.46 -12.70
N ILE A 133 2.24 -19.83 -12.44
CA ILE A 133 2.85 -19.72 -11.11
C ILE A 133 3.02 -18.28 -10.61
N ALA A 134 2.98 -17.30 -11.51
CA ALA A 134 3.06 -15.89 -11.17
C ALA A 134 2.49 -14.99 -12.27
N VAL A 135 2.29 -13.72 -11.92
CA VAL A 135 1.99 -12.63 -12.86
C VAL A 135 3.17 -11.66 -12.86
N PHE A 136 3.68 -11.35 -14.06
CA PHE A 136 4.75 -10.38 -14.26
C PHE A 136 4.26 -9.16 -15.04
N LYS A 137 4.55 -7.97 -14.52
CA LYS A 137 4.21 -6.67 -15.15
C LYS A 137 5.50 -5.86 -15.35
N PRO A 138 6.08 -5.82 -16.56
CA PRO A 138 7.31 -5.07 -16.83
C PRO A 138 7.07 -3.55 -16.82
N LYS A 139 8.02 -2.79 -16.22
CA LYS A 139 7.99 -1.31 -16.09
C LYS A 139 7.77 -0.62 -17.44
N ASP A 140 8.42 -1.11 -18.48
CA ASP A 140 8.47 -0.46 -19.80
C ASP A 140 7.23 -0.72 -20.67
N GLU A 141 6.30 -1.56 -20.22
CA GLU A 141 5.03 -1.85 -20.91
C GLU A 141 3.78 -1.39 -20.11
N GLU A 142 3.99 -0.61 -19.05
CA GLU A 142 2.91 0.01 -18.27
C GLU A 142 2.05 0.97 -19.11
N PRO A 143 0.83 1.35 -18.67
CA PRO A 143 0.06 2.44 -19.27
C PRO A 143 0.95 3.67 -19.37
N PHE A 144 1.07 4.25 -20.58
CA PHE A 144 1.91 5.42 -20.89
C PHE A 144 3.44 5.20 -20.96
N ALA A 145 3.92 3.96 -20.81
CA ALA A 145 5.32 3.64 -21.04
C ALA A 145 5.67 3.66 -22.54
N PRO A 146 6.94 3.92 -22.92
CA PRO A 146 7.36 4.06 -24.31
C PRO A 146 7.06 2.85 -25.19
N LEU A 147 6.94 1.66 -24.58
CA LEU A 147 6.72 0.39 -25.26
C LEU A 147 5.34 -0.21 -24.96
N ASN A 148 4.36 0.61 -24.56
CA ASN A 148 3.00 0.09 -24.35
C ASN A 148 2.42 -0.45 -25.68
N PRO A 149 2.06 -1.75 -25.76
CA PRO A 149 1.54 -2.34 -26.98
C PRO A 149 0.11 -1.91 -27.32
N LYS A 150 -0.61 -1.27 -26.40
CA LYS A 150 -1.96 -0.70 -26.57
C LYS A 150 -1.84 0.79 -26.92
N TRP A 151 -1.45 1.06 -28.17
CA TRP A 151 -1.29 2.38 -28.81
C TRP A 151 -2.41 3.43 -28.60
N PRO A 152 -3.72 3.10 -28.43
CA PRO A 152 -4.78 4.12 -28.39
C PRO A 152 -4.75 5.11 -27.21
N LYS A 153 -4.02 4.82 -26.10
CA LYS A 153 -3.99 5.70 -24.92
C LYS A 153 -2.91 6.79 -24.98
N PHE A 154 -1.90 6.66 -25.83
CA PHE A 154 -0.91 7.72 -26.06
C PHE A 154 -1.55 8.93 -26.75
N PHE A 155 -2.46 8.68 -27.70
CA PHE A 155 -3.22 9.71 -28.42
C PHE A 155 -4.18 10.48 -27.49
N GLN A 156 -4.82 9.81 -26.53
CA GLN A 156 -5.68 10.44 -25.52
C GLN A 156 -4.91 11.39 -24.58
N ARG A 157 -3.62 11.13 -24.32
CA ARG A 157 -2.74 12.02 -23.53
C ARG A 157 -2.38 13.30 -24.28
N ILE A 158 -2.26 13.23 -25.61
CA ILE A 158 -1.88 14.36 -26.46
C ILE A 158 -3.07 15.29 -26.73
N LEU A 159 -4.27 14.74 -26.90
CA LEU A 159 -5.48 15.53 -27.25
C LEU A 159 -6.22 16.14 -26.04
N CYS A 160 -5.90 15.77 -24.80
CA CYS A 160 -6.74 16.13 -23.64
C CYS A 160 -5.95 16.27 -22.32
N PHE A 161 -5.06 17.26 -22.27
CA PHE A 161 -4.07 17.50 -21.20
C PHE A 161 -4.67 17.71 -19.79
N CYS A 162 -5.96 18.02 -19.68
CA CYS A 162 -6.65 18.32 -18.41
C CYS A 162 -7.61 17.22 -17.91
N CYS A 163 -7.91 16.19 -18.71
CA CYS A 163 -9.04 15.27 -18.44
C CYS A 163 -8.69 13.78 -18.40
N PHE A 164 -7.46 13.37 -18.77
CA PHE A 164 -7.08 11.95 -18.85
C PHE A 164 -5.78 11.64 -18.09
N GLY A 165 -5.90 10.88 -17.00
CA GLY A 165 -4.78 10.36 -16.20
C GLY A 165 -4.94 10.60 -14.69
N ARG A 166 -4.29 9.76 -13.89
CA ARG A 166 -4.22 9.94 -12.43
C ARG A 166 -3.06 10.90 -12.11
N ALA A 167 -3.23 12.21 -12.28
CA ALA A 167 -2.17 13.21 -12.08
C ALA A 167 -1.64 13.31 -10.64
N CYS A 168 -2.25 12.58 -9.70
CA CYS A 168 -1.76 12.38 -8.35
C CYS A 168 -0.78 11.19 -8.22
N LEU A 169 -0.54 10.42 -9.28
CA LEU A 169 0.40 9.29 -9.32
C LEU A 169 1.65 9.65 -10.13
N ILE A 170 2.76 8.99 -9.80
CA ILE A 170 4.00 9.08 -10.56
C ILE A 170 3.89 8.12 -11.76
N PRO A 171 4.10 8.59 -13.01
CA PRO A 171 4.10 7.73 -14.19
C PRO A 171 5.18 6.62 -14.12
N ASN A 172 4.92 5.47 -14.75
CA ASN A 172 5.84 4.33 -14.88
C ASN A 172 6.41 3.79 -13.54
N ASN A 173 5.65 3.94 -12.45
CA ASN A 173 6.04 3.53 -11.10
C ASN A 173 5.12 2.40 -10.55
N GLY A 174 4.31 1.78 -11.42
CA GLY A 174 3.30 0.79 -11.01
C GLY A 174 3.92 -0.45 -10.38
N TYR A 175 5.00 -0.97 -10.96
CA TYR A 175 5.71 -2.13 -10.40
C TYR A 175 6.25 -1.92 -8.98
N LEU A 176 6.66 -0.69 -8.64
CA LEU A 176 7.07 -0.33 -7.27
C LEU A 176 5.87 -0.15 -6.35
N SER A 177 4.73 0.31 -6.87
CA SER A 177 3.46 0.34 -6.13
C SER A 177 3.00 -1.08 -5.77
N GLU A 178 3.07 -2.03 -6.71
CA GLU A 178 2.75 -3.45 -6.49
C GLU A 178 3.63 -4.07 -5.38
N THR A 179 4.95 -3.91 -5.49
CA THR A 179 5.89 -4.41 -4.48
C THR A 179 5.72 -3.68 -3.14
N GLY A 180 5.42 -2.38 -3.18
CA GLY A 180 5.14 -1.57 -2.00
C GLY A 180 3.90 -2.03 -1.25
N ALA A 181 2.85 -2.45 -1.95
CA ALA A 181 1.65 -3.01 -1.33
C ALA A 181 1.95 -4.33 -0.61
N SER A 182 2.73 -5.24 -1.23
CA SER A 182 3.17 -6.47 -0.57
C SER A 182 4.06 -6.20 0.66
N LEU A 183 4.92 -5.17 0.61
CA LEU A 183 5.72 -4.75 1.76
C LEU A 183 4.84 -4.23 2.91
N VAL A 184 3.85 -3.38 2.60
CA VAL A 184 2.91 -2.84 3.61
C VAL A 184 2.08 -3.97 4.23
N ASP A 185 1.60 -4.92 3.42
CA ASP A 185 0.88 -6.11 3.87
C ASP A 185 1.68 -6.92 4.90
N GLU A 186 2.95 -7.21 4.59
CA GLU A 186 3.87 -7.94 5.47
C GLU A 186 4.12 -7.19 6.78
N LYS A 187 4.41 -5.89 6.70
CA LYS A 187 4.70 -5.06 7.88
C LYS A 187 3.48 -4.91 8.79
N LEU A 188 2.27 -4.88 8.24
CA LEU A 188 1.01 -4.82 8.98
C LEU A 188 0.47 -6.20 9.38
N LYS A 189 1.09 -7.29 8.89
CA LYS A 189 0.66 -8.69 9.09
C LYS A 189 -0.78 -8.93 8.64
N LEU A 190 -1.14 -8.38 7.47
CA LEU A 190 -2.49 -8.52 6.93
C LEU A 190 -2.65 -9.87 6.23
N HIS A 191 -1.64 -10.32 5.49
CA HIS A 191 -1.60 -11.59 4.77
C HIS A 191 -2.70 -11.74 3.73
N ILE A 192 -2.93 -10.67 2.95
CA ILE A 192 -3.93 -10.63 1.87
C ILE A 192 -3.33 -10.26 0.52
N VAL A 193 -2.11 -9.71 0.45
CA VAL A 193 -1.45 -9.45 -0.83
C VAL A 193 -0.58 -10.66 -1.20
N PRO A 194 -0.81 -11.32 -2.33
CA PRO A 194 0.11 -12.35 -2.81
C PRO A 194 1.51 -11.78 -2.94
N LYS A 195 2.50 -12.51 -2.40
CA LYS A 195 3.89 -12.06 -2.31
C LYS A 195 4.37 -11.46 -3.63
N THR A 196 4.80 -10.21 -3.58
CA THR A 196 5.21 -9.45 -4.76
C THR A 196 6.57 -8.81 -4.55
N ARG A 197 7.47 -8.96 -5.53
CA ARG A 197 8.83 -8.39 -5.52
C ARG A 197 9.19 -7.80 -6.88
N VAL A 198 10.24 -6.99 -6.90
CA VAL A 198 10.82 -6.53 -8.17
C VAL A 198 11.74 -7.61 -8.71
N VAL A 199 11.51 -8.04 -9.94
CA VAL A 199 12.32 -9.06 -10.63
C VAL A 199 12.72 -8.53 -12.00
N LYS A 200 13.88 -8.98 -12.49
CA LYS A 200 14.31 -8.75 -13.86
C LYS A 200 14.20 -10.04 -14.66
N LEU A 201 13.38 -10.04 -15.69
CA LEU A 201 13.19 -11.18 -16.58
C LEU A 201 13.50 -10.80 -18.02
N ALA A 202 13.96 -11.76 -18.81
CA ALA A 202 14.12 -11.64 -20.25
C ALA A 202 13.37 -12.79 -20.91
N SER A 203 12.50 -12.48 -21.85
CA SER A 203 11.75 -13.47 -22.62
C SER A 203 11.42 -12.93 -24.00
N PRO A 204 11.45 -13.75 -25.06
CA PRO A 204 10.96 -13.36 -26.38
C PRO A 204 9.46 -13.04 -26.41
N ALA A 205 8.68 -13.47 -25.41
CA ALA A 205 7.26 -13.16 -25.30
C ALA A 205 6.98 -11.70 -24.90
N PHE A 206 7.96 -11.00 -24.33
CA PHE A 206 7.82 -9.59 -23.95
C PHE A 206 7.88 -8.67 -25.17
N PHE A 207 7.31 -7.47 -25.04
CA PHE A 207 7.28 -6.52 -26.15
C PHE A 207 8.57 -5.67 -26.19
N TYR A 208 9.36 -5.78 -27.24
CA TYR A 208 10.56 -4.97 -27.45
C TYR A 208 10.40 -4.03 -28.65
N SER A 209 10.96 -2.82 -28.57
CA SER A 209 11.05 -1.93 -29.72
C SER A 209 11.76 -2.64 -30.88
N ARG A 210 11.12 -2.71 -32.05
CA ARG A 210 11.75 -3.24 -33.26
C ARG A 210 12.88 -2.31 -33.68
N SER A 211 14.12 -2.77 -33.53
CA SER A 211 15.28 -2.15 -34.18
C SER A 211 15.50 -2.92 -35.48
N PHE A 212 15.51 -2.22 -36.62
CA PHE A 212 15.53 -2.82 -37.97
C PHE A 212 16.77 -3.68 -38.29
N TRP A 213 17.77 -3.73 -37.41
CA TRP A 213 19.04 -4.40 -37.67
C TRP A 213 19.49 -5.24 -36.45
N LYS A 214 19.61 -6.56 -36.67
CA LYS A 214 20.07 -7.67 -35.78
C LYS A 214 19.01 -8.37 -34.92
N ARG A 215 19.03 -9.72 -34.96
CA ARG A 215 18.41 -10.63 -33.95
C ARG A 215 19.08 -10.35 -32.60
N LYS A 216 18.50 -9.46 -31.79
CA LYS A 216 19.03 -9.17 -30.45
C LYS A 216 18.49 -10.18 -29.45
N VAL A 217 19.38 -10.71 -28.62
CA VAL A 217 19.03 -11.42 -27.39
C VAL A 217 18.06 -10.53 -26.58
N PRO A 218 16.95 -11.09 -26.07
CA PRO A 218 15.98 -10.32 -25.28
C PRO A 218 16.66 -9.62 -24.10
N LYS A 219 16.43 -8.31 -23.95
CA LYS A 219 16.99 -7.54 -22.83
C LYS A 219 16.21 -7.82 -21.55
N LEU A 220 16.90 -7.83 -20.41
CA LEU A 220 16.25 -7.88 -19.10
C LEU A 220 15.33 -6.68 -18.89
N LYS A 221 14.07 -6.95 -18.53
CA LYS A 221 13.07 -5.97 -18.14
C LYS A 221 12.82 -6.08 -16.65
N ALA A 222 12.90 -4.97 -15.93
CA ALA A 222 12.48 -4.91 -14.53
C ALA A 222 10.95 -4.79 -14.47
N GLY A 223 10.33 -5.48 -13.51
CA GLY A 223 8.90 -5.44 -13.31
C GLY A 223 8.50 -6.03 -11.97
N SER A 224 7.22 -5.95 -11.64
CA SER A 224 6.66 -6.60 -10.46
C SER A 224 6.36 -8.04 -10.81
N TYR A 225 6.80 -8.95 -9.95
CA TYR A 225 6.52 -10.38 -10.02
C TYR A 225 5.69 -10.75 -8.80
N GLN A 226 4.43 -11.10 -9.03
CA GLN A 226 3.46 -11.45 -8.00
C GLN A 226 3.12 -12.93 -8.09
N LEU A 227 3.16 -13.66 -6.97
CA LEU A 227 2.77 -15.07 -6.95
C LEU A 227 1.32 -15.25 -7.39
N PHE A 228 1.05 -16.28 -8.20
CA PHE A 228 -0.29 -16.59 -8.67
C PHE A 228 -1.05 -17.40 -7.61
N VAL A 229 -2.28 -16.99 -7.31
CA VAL A 229 -3.17 -17.67 -6.37
C VAL A 229 -4.19 -18.52 -7.13
N ASN A 230 -4.35 -19.78 -6.72
CA ASN A 230 -5.22 -20.76 -7.40
C ASN A 230 -6.54 -20.92 -6.64
N GLY A 231 -7.65 -21.15 -7.37
CA GLY A 231 -8.98 -21.37 -6.77
C GLY A 231 -9.69 -20.09 -6.32
N TYR A 232 -9.18 -18.92 -6.70
CA TYR A 232 -9.76 -17.62 -6.40
C TYR A 232 -10.65 -17.14 -7.55
N VAL A 233 -11.76 -16.48 -7.22
CA VAL A 233 -12.66 -15.81 -8.16
C VAL A 233 -12.72 -14.31 -7.86
N GLY A 234 -13.11 -13.47 -8.82
CA GLY A 234 -13.28 -12.04 -8.60
C GLY A 234 -14.34 -11.75 -7.54
N ALA A 235 -14.09 -10.82 -6.62
CA ALA A 235 -15.04 -10.51 -5.55
C ALA A 235 -16.43 -10.09 -6.10
N GLY A 236 -16.46 -9.44 -7.28
CA GLY A 236 -17.69 -9.07 -7.96
C GLY A 236 -18.64 -10.23 -8.28
N SER A 237 -18.15 -11.47 -8.36
CA SER A 237 -18.99 -12.63 -8.68
C SER A 237 -19.66 -13.27 -7.47
N ILE A 238 -19.27 -12.91 -6.23
CA ILE A 238 -19.80 -13.57 -5.02
C ILE A 238 -20.15 -12.60 -3.88
N VAL A 239 -19.43 -11.50 -3.72
CA VAL A 239 -19.63 -10.56 -2.60
C VAL A 239 -20.99 -9.86 -2.64
N PRO A 240 -21.58 -9.53 -3.82
CA PRO A 240 -22.95 -9.02 -3.88
C PRO A 240 -23.96 -9.95 -3.20
N ASP A 241 -23.85 -11.27 -3.41
CA ASP A 241 -24.71 -12.29 -2.81
C ASP A 241 -24.51 -12.44 -1.29
N TRP A 242 -23.38 -11.93 -0.78
CA TRP A 242 -23.08 -11.91 0.65
C TRP A 242 -23.51 -10.59 1.32
N SER A 243 -24.04 -9.64 0.55
CA SER A 243 -24.60 -8.41 1.11
C SER A 243 -25.99 -8.65 1.70
N LYS A 244 -26.32 -7.93 2.77
CA LYS A 244 -27.61 -8.08 3.50
C LYS A 244 -28.79 -7.43 2.78
N GLU A 245 -28.61 -6.88 1.58
CA GLU A 245 -29.65 -6.14 0.87
C GLU A 245 -30.52 -7.13 0.05
N GLY A 246 -31.47 -7.78 0.72
CA GLY A 246 -32.62 -8.43 0.08
C GLY A 246 -32.63 -9.97 0.00
N HIS A 247 -31.51 -10.66 0.24
CA HIS A 247 -31.43 -12.13 0.22
C HIS A 247 -30.72 -12.70 1.47
N SER A 248 -31.05 -13.94 1.84
CA SER A 248 -30.37 -14.64 2.93
C SER A 248 -28.90 -14.86 2.55
N CYS A 249 -27.98 -14.21 3.27
CA CYS A 249 -26.55 -14.38 3.10
C CYS A 249 -26.19 -15.89 3.21
N PRO A 250 -25.48 -16.48 2.24
CA PRO A 250 -25.20 -17.91 2.23
C PRO A 250 -24.12 -18.32 3.25
N LEU A 251 -23.44 -17.35 3.85
CA LEU A 251 -22.41 -17.57 4.85
C LEU A 251 -23.03 -17.92 6.21
N SER A 252 -22.48 -18.94 6.86
CA SER A 252 -22.73 -19.17 8.29
C SER A 252 -22.20 -18.00 9.13
N PRO A 253 -22.65 -17.84 10.39
CA PRO A 253 -22.16 -16.77 11.26
C PRO A 253 -20.63 -16.72 11.39
N ALA A 254 -19.98 -17.89 11.54
CA ALA A 254 -18.52 -17.98 11.63
C ALA A 254 -17.82 -17.56 10.31
N GLU A 255 -18.38 -17.95 9.16
CA GLU A 255 -17.85 -17.53 7.86
C GLU A 255 -18.04 -16.03 7.64
N ALA A 256 -19.17 -15.46 8.07
CA ALA A 256 -19.43 -14.02 8.00
C ALA A 256 -18.44 -13.21 8.87
N ASP A 257 -18.14 -13.68 10.08
CA ASP A 257 -17.14 -13.06 10.96
C ASP A 257 -15.73 -13.15 10.35
N ARG A 258 -15.37 -14.32 9.80
CA ARG A 258 -14.11 -14.50 9.08
C ARG A 258 -14.00 -13.56 7.88
N PHE A 259 -15.06 -13.45 7.07
CA PHE A 259 -15.09 -12.55 5.92
C PHE A 259 -14.94 -11.09 6.35
N LYS A 260 -15.64 -10.68 7.43
CA LYS A 260 -15.53 -9.34 8.00
C LYS A 260 -14.08 -8.97 8.31
N ILE A 261 -13.33 -9.87 8.97
CA ILE A 261 -11.91 -9.62 9.29
C ILE A 261 -11.07 -9.47 8.02
N LEU A 262 -11.22 -10.36 7.04
CA LEU A 262 -10.49 -10.31 5.77
C LEU A 262 -10.80 -9.04 4.96
N PHE A 263 -12.08 -8.65 4.91
CA PHE A 263 -12.53 -7.42 4.28
C PHE A 263 -11.95 -6.19 4.98
N GLN A 264 -11.94 -6.16 6.31
CA GLN A 264 -11.36 -5.07 7.09
C GLN A 264 -9.84 -4.96 6.90
N LYS A 265 -9.12 -6.08 6.79
CA LYS A 265 -7.70 -6.10 6.41
C LYS A 265 -7.47 -5.46 5.04
N MET A 266 -8.32 -5.75 4.06
CA MET A 266 -8.27 -5.11 2.74
C MET A 266 -8.51 -3.59 2.83
N CYS A 267 -9.51 -3.17 3.61
CA CYS A 267 -9.79 -1.76 3.86
C CYS A 267 -8.56 -1.03 4.44
N VAL A 268 -7.87 -1.66 5.40
CA VAL A 268 -6.66 -1.14 6.03
C VAL A 268 -5.53 -0.98 5.00
N LEU A 269 -5.25 -2.02 4.22
CA LEU A 269 -4.24 -1.98 3.16
C LEU A 269 -4.49 -0.82 2.20
N ASP A 270 -5.68 -0.80 1.59
CA ASP A 270 -6.06 0.19 0.58
C ASP A 270 -6.03 1.61 1.13
N TYR A 271 -6.44 1.80 2.39
CA TYR A 271 -6.41 3.10 3.03
C TYR A 271 -4.98 3.57 3.23
N VAL A 272 -4.10 2.73 3.80
CA VAL A 272 -2.69 3.07 4.07
C VAL A 272 -1.94 3.43 2.80
N ILE A 273 -2.10 2.65 1.73
CA ILE A 273 -1.43 2.92 0.45
C ILE A 273 -2.15 3.98 -0.39
N ARG A 274 -3.35 4.43 0.03
CA ARG A 274 -4.30 5.25 -0.74
C ARG A 274 -4.46 4.69 -2.16
N ASN A 275 -4.95 3.46 -2.25
CA ASN A 275 -5.24 2.83 -3.53
C ASN A 275 -6.29 3.65 -4.29
N THR A 276 -6.02 3.93 -5.56
CA THR A 276 -6.88 4.75 -6.43
C THR A 276 -7.66 3.93 -7.46
N ASP A 277 -7.53 2.61 -7.44
CA ASP A 277 -8.14 1.69 -8.41
C ASP A 277 -8.62 0.36 -7.80
N ARG A 278 -9.07 0.36 -6.54
CA ARG A 278 -9.74 -0.82 -5.99
C ARG A 278 -11.21 -0.86 -6.44
N HIS A 279 -11.50 -1.76 -7.36
CA HIS A 279 -12.86 -2.18 -7.74
C HIS A 279 -13.04 -3.69 -7.50
N MET A 280 -14.26 -4.19 -7.68
CA MET A 280 -14.67 -5.57 -7.34
C MET A 280 -13.92 -6.68 -8.08
N ASP A 281 -13.24 -6.37 -9.18
CA ASP A 281 -12.44 -7.34 -9.95
C ASP A 281 -10.97 -7.34 -9.53
N ASN A 282 -10.53 -6.31 -8.79
CA ASN A 282 -9.13 -6.17 -8.35
C ASN A 282 -8.89 -6.78 -6.96
N TRP A 283 -9.85 -7.50 -6.40
CA TRP A 283 -9.63 -8.34 -5.24
C TRP A 283 -10.41 -9.63 -5.46
N LEU A 284 -9.80 -10.71 -5.01
CA LEU A 284 -10.28 -12.04 -5.26
C LEU A 284 -10.70 -12.68 -3.94
N VAL A 285 -11.60 -13.65 -4.04
CA VAL A 285 -12.04 -14.46 -2.92
C VAL A 285 -11.93 -15.93 -3.30
N ARG A 286 -11.39 -16.74 -2.39
CA ARG A 286 -11.45 -18.20 -2.47
C ARG A 286 -12.43 -18.66 -1.40
N TYR A 287 -13.51 -19.30 -1.84
CA TYR A 287 -14.58 -19.75 -0.96
C TYR A 287 -14.97 -21.19 -1.27
N GLU A 288 -14.84 -22.04 -0.26
CA GLU A 288 -15.34 -23.41 -0.23
C GLU A 288 -16.11 -23.57 1.09
N LYS A 289 -17.43 -23.77 1.00
CA LYS A 289 -18.34 -23.78 2.16
C LYS A 289 -17.83 -24.71 3.28
N LYS A 290 -17.76 -24.19 4.52
CA LYS A 290 -17.22 -24.89 5.70
C LYS A 290 -15.75 -25.34 5.62
N ASN A 291 -15.00 -24.94 4.60
CA ASN A 291 -13.62 -25.35 4.40
C ASN A 291 -12.66 -24.15 4.34
N ILE A 292 -12.81 -23.30 3.31
CA ILE A 292 -11.85 -22.24 3.00
C ILE A 292 -12.58 -20.92 2.77
N LEU A 293 -12.06 -19.85 3.37
CA LEU A 293 -12.46 -18.48 3.09
C LEU A 293 -11.24 -17.55 3.20
N GLU A 294 -10.78 -17.07 2.06
CA GLU A 294 -9.60 -16.24 1.92
C GLU A 294 -9.83 -15.09 0.95
N VAL A 295 -9.13 -13.97 1.15
CA VAL A 295 -9.18 -12.79 0.28
C VAL A 295 -7.77 -12.47 -0.23
N ALA A 296 -7.65 -12.21 -1.53
CA ALA A 296 -6.41 -11.79 -2.16
C ALA A 296 -6.56 -10.39 -2.78
N ALA A 297 -5.80 -9.41 -2.30
CA ALA A 297 -5.72 -8.05 -2.86
C ALA A 297 -4.67 -7.99 -3.98
N ILE A 298 -5.15 -8.02 -5.23
CA ILE A 298 -4.30 -7.99 -6.44
C ILE A 298 -4.30 -6.61 -7.10
N ASP A 299 -3.50 -6.42 -8.14
CA ASP A 299 -3.47 -5.20 -8.97
C ASP A 299 -3.34 -3.89 -8.16
N ASN A 300 -2.27 -3.78 -7.37
CA ASN A 300 -1.97 -2.65 -6.50
C ASN A 300 -1.07 -1.60 -7.19
N GLY A 301 -0.98 -1.62 -8.53
CA GLY A 301 -0.09 -0.76 -9.32
C GLY A 301 -0.46 0.74 -9.30
N LEU A 302 -1.65 1.09 -8.81
CA LEU A 302 -2.19 2.45 -8.85
C LEU A 302 -2.46 2.99 -7.44
N ALA A 303 -1.43 2.89 -6.58
CA ALA A 303 -1.42 3.39 -5.21
C ALA A 303 -0.22 4.33 -4.97
N PHE A 304 -0.04 4.75 -3.71
CA PHE A 304 1.01 5.67 -3.26
C PHE A 304 1.01 7.01 -4.02
N PRO A 305 -0.08 7.81 -3.96
CA PRO A 305 -0.14 9.08 -4.65
C PRO A 305 0.74 10.15 -3.98
N ILE A 306 1.24 11.10 -4.77
CA ILE A 306 2.04 12.25 -4.32
C ILE A 306 1.18 13.32 -3.62
N LYS A 307 -0.13 13.30 -3.86
CA LYS A 307 -1.14 14.17 -3.24
C LYS A 307 -2.48 13.44 -3.21
N HIS A 308 -3.40 13.84 -2.34
CA HIS A 308 -4.73 13.24 -2.32
C HIS A 308 -5.46 13.46 -3.66
N PRO A 309 -6.07 12.44 -4.26
CA PRO A 309 -6.76 12.57 -5.54
C PRO A 309 -7.82 13.67 -5.63
N GLU A 310 -8.57 13.84 -4.54
CA GLU A 310 -9.65 14.81 -4.36
C GLU A 310 -9.17 16.25 -4.58
N THR A 311 -7.87 16.47 -4.55
CA THR A 311 -7.23 17.77 -4.67
C THR A 311 -6.64 18.01 -6.05
N THR A 312 -6.80 17.03 -6.96
CA THR A 312 -6.23 17.05 -8.31
C THR A 312 -7.29 17.22 -9.40
N SER A 313 -8.50 16.69 -9.20
CA SER A 313 -9.62 16.96 -10.10
C SER A 313 -10.93 16.83 -9.32
N ARG A 314 -11.75 17.88 -9.33
CA ARG A 314 -13.12 17.82 -8.78
C ARG A 314 -14.02 16.87 -9.57
N LEU A 315 -13.68 16.60 -10.83
CA LEU A 315 -14.50 15.84 -11.77
C LEU A 315 -14.22 14.33 -11.73
N ARG A 316 -13.09 13.88 -11.16
CA ARG A 316 -12.76 12.46 -11.00
C ARG A 316 -12.25 12.17 -9.59
N PRO A 317 -13.15 12.02 -8.60
CA PRO A 317 -12.75 11.44 -7.32
C PRO A 317 -12.32 9.98 -7.54
N PHE A 318 -11.33 9.50 -6.77
CA PHE A 318 -10.99 8.07 -6.69
C PHE A 318 -11.46 7.54 -5.32
N PRO A 319 -12.79 7.37 -5.12
CA PRO A 319 -13.31 6.84 -3.87
C PRO A 319 -12.92 5.37 -3.72
N PHE A 320 -12.93 4.90 -2.48
CA PHE A 320 -12.83 3.47 -2.21
C PHE A 320 -14.19 2.82 -2.50
N GLY A 321 -14.31 2.06 -3.58
CA GLY A 321 -15.59 1.45 -3.99
C GLY A 321 -16.19 0.55 -2.90
N TRP A 322 -15.34 -0.14 -2.15
CA TRP A 322 -15.76 -0.99 -1.03
C TRP A 322 -16.41 -0.24 0.13
N ALA A 323 -16.24 1.09 0.25
CA ALA A 323 -16.81 1.88 1.33
C ALA A 323 -18.35 1.93 1.28
N GLN A 324 -18.95 1.62 0.12
CA GLN A 324 -20.41 1.56 -0.04
C GLN A 324 -21.01 0.22 0.40
N LEU A 325 -20.19 -0.84 0.47
CA LEU A 325 -20.66 -2.17 0.86
C LEU A 325 -21.15 -2.18 2.30
N SER A 326 -22.18 -2.99 2.59
CA SER A 326 -22.70 -3.18 3.95
C SER A 326 -21.61 -3.61 4.94
N TRP A 327 -20.64 -4.39 4.48
CA TRP A 327 -19.48 -4.85 5.25
C TRP A 327 -18.60 -3.70 5.78
N ALA A 328 -18.50 -2.59 5.05
CA ALA A 328 -17.72 -1.42 5.47
C ALA A 328 -18.41 -0.60 6.57
N LYS A 329 -19.72 -0.79 6.77
CA LYS A 329 -20.51 -0.13 7.82
C LYS A 329 -20.41 -0.87 9.17
N LEU A 330 -19.92 -2.11 9.19
CA LEU A 330 -19.76 -2.90 10.39
C LEU A 330 -18.62 -2.36 11.28
N SER A 331 -18.78 -2.50 12.59
CA SER A 331 -17.73 -2.19 13.57
C SER A 331 -16.47 -3.01 13.31
N TRP A 332 -15.33 -2.45 13.69
CA TRP A 332 -14.05 -3.17 13.65
C TRP A 332 -14.15 -4.48 14.42
N ASP A 333 -13.53 -5.51 13.87
CA ASP A 333 -13.14 -6.67 14.66
C ASP A 333 -12.17 -6.23 15.78
N GLU A 334 -12.40 -6.68 17.01
CA GLU A 334 -11.65 -6.20 18.17
C GLU A 334 -10.22 -6.74 18.21
N GLU A 335 -9.99 -7.96 17.72
CA GLU A 335 -8.65 -8.55 17.64
C GLU A 335 -7.79 -7.79 16.62
N LEU A 336 -8.33 -7.60 15.41
CA LEU A 336 -7.67 -6.81 14.37
C LEU A 336 -7.43 -5.37 14.83
N ARG A 337 -8.42 -4.73 15.47
CA ARG A 337 -8.30 -3.35 15.98
C ARG A 337 -7.19 -3.24 17.02
N THR A 338 -7.14 -4.16 17.98
CA THR A 338 -6.15 -4.15 19.05
C THR A 338 -4.75 -4.37 18.48
N HIS A 339 -4.57 -5.38 17.64
CA HIS A 339 -3.32 -5.66 16.93
C HIS A 339 -2.81 -4.43 16.16
N LEU A 340 -3.67 -3.76 15.41
CA LEU A 340 -3.29 -2.56 14.66
C LEU A 340 -2.93 -1.38 15.57
N LEU A 341 -3.65 -1.17 16.67
CA LEU A 341 -3.33 -0.08 17.61
C LEU A 341 -1.98 -0.29 18.30
N ASP A 342 -1.66 -1.53 18.67
CA ASP A 342 -0.38 -1.90 19.27
C ASP A 342 0.77 -1.74 18.29
N LEU A 343 0.55 -2.11 17.03
CA LEU A 343 1.54 -2.01 15.97
C LEU A 343 1.80 -0.55 15.53
N LEU A 344 0.74 0.27 15.41
CA LEU A 344 0.80 1.64 14.89
C LEU A 344 1.38 2.63 15.91
N THR A 345 2.69 2.50 16.15
CA THR A 345 3.51 3.45 16.91
C THR A 345 4.23 4.45 15.99
N PRO A 346 4.67 5.62 16.48
CA PRO A 346 5.48 6.53 15.68
C PRO A 346 6.76 5.90 15.14
N GLN A 347 7.38 5.01 15.92
CA GLN A 347 8.56 4.26 15.51
C GLN A 347 8.24 3.33 14.33
N PHE A 348 7.19 2.52 14.44
CA PHE A 348 6.74 1.64 13.36
C PHE A 348 6.45 2.42 12.08
N VAL A 349 5.71 3.52 12.17
CA VAL A 349 5.40 4.35 10.99
C VAL A 349 6.66 4.93 10.36
N GLN A 350 7.63 5.30 11.18
CA GLN A 350 8.91 5.79 10.68
C GLN A 350 9.69 4.70 9.94
N GLU A 351 9.74 3.50 10.49
CA GLU A 351 10.42 2.35 9.88
C GLU A 351 9.74 1.91 8.58
N LEU A 352 8.41 1.79 8.58
CA LEU A 352 7.63 1.50 7.38
C LEU A 352 7.89 2.54 6.27
N CYS A 353 7.90 3.83 6.62
CA CYS A 353 8.22 4.88 5.66
C CYS A 353 9.66 4.80 5.13
N ASP A 354 10.62 4.38 5.97
CA ASP A 354 12.02 4.23 5.57
C ASP A 354 12.19 3.04 4.63
N ASP A 355 11.47 1.95 4.84
CA ASP A 355 11.45 0.77 3.96
C ASP A 355 10.80 1.10 2.60
N ILE A 356 9.65 1.78 2.59
CA ILE A 356 9.02 2.26 1.35
C ILE A 356 9.92 3.25 0.60
N LYS A 357 10.55 4.18 1.33
CA LYS A 357 11.51 5.13 0.74
C LYS A 357 12.71 4.40 0.12
N MET A 358 13.21 3.36 0.80
CA MET A 358 14.30 2.54 0.30
C MET A 358 13.89 1.82 -1.00
N LEU A 359 12.70 1.23 -1.04
CA LEU A 359 12.15 0.60 -2.24
C LEU A 359 12.00 1.62 -3.38
N PHE A 360 11.39 2.77 -3.14
CA PHE A 360 11.16 3.79 -4.18
C PHE A 360 12.44 4.47 -4.67
N LYS A 361 13.56 4.40 -3.92
CA LYS A 361 14.88 4.81 -4.42
C LYS A 361 15.39 3.91 -5.55
N TYR A 362 14.83 2.71 -5.72
CA TYR A 362 15.23 1.79 -6.78
C TYR A 362 15.05 2.40 -8.18
N ASP A 363 13.96 3.15 -8.39
CA ASP A 363 13.82 3.96 -9.59
C ASP A 363 14.60 5.27 -9.43
N LYS A 364 15.69 5.42 -10.18
CA LYS A 364 16.56 6.60 -10.13
C LYS A 364 15.99 7.80 -10.89
N GLU A 365 15.02 7.59 -11.79
CA GLU A 365 14.44 8.63 -12.66
C GLU A 365 13.45 9.51 -11.88
N VAL A 366 12.84 8.96 -10.83
CA VAL A 366 11.82 9.66 -10.05
C VAL A 366 12.44 10.66 -9.06
N ASN A 367 11.99 11.90 -9.16
CA ASN A 367 12.41 13.01 -8.30
C ASN A 367 12.19 12.72 -6.80
N ARG A 368 13.20 13.02 -5.97
CA ARG A 368 13.19 12.81 -4.51
C ARG A 368 12.05 13.55 -3.79
N PHE A 369 11.64 14.72 -4.29
CA PHE A 369 10.53 15.50 -3.74
C PHE A 369 9.18 14.79 -3.93
N LEU A 370 8.97 14.15 -5.08
CA LEU A 370 7.76 13.36 -5.33
C LEU A 370 7.68 12.18 -4.36
N LYS A 371 8.79 11.43 -4.22
CA LYS A 371 8.90 10.34 -3.23
C LYS A 371 8.62 10.82 -1.81
N TYR A 372 9.15 11.99 -1.44
CA TYR A 372 8.89 12.59 -0.13
C TYR A 372 7.41 12.91 0.06
N ASN A 373 6.72 13.42 -0.95
CA ASN A 373 5.29 13.71 -0.89
C ASN A 373 4.42 12.45 -0.80
N GLN A 374 4.78 11.35 -1.49
CA GLN A 374 4.09 10.05 -1.31
C GLN A 374 4.10 9.64 0.16
N LEU A 375 5.26 9.75 0.82
CA LEU A 375 5.38 9.43 2.25
C LEU A 375 4.58 10.38 3.15
N ARG A 376 4.35 11.64 2.74
CA ARG A 376 3.52 12.58 3.50
C ARG A 376 2.04 12.21 3.45
N VAL A 377 1.57 11.75 2.29
CA VAL A 377 0.22 11.22 2.12
C VAL A 377 0.06 9.93 2.92
N MET A 378 0.97 8.97 2.75
CA MET A 378 0.93 7.68 3.48
C MET A 378 0.91 7.89 5.00
N ARG A 379 1.75 8.77 5.56
CA ARG A 379 1.69 9.09 7.01
C ARG A 379 0.36 9.73 7.42
N GLY A 380 -0.24 10.55 6.55
CA GLY A 380 -1.57 11.12 6.79
C GLY A 380 -2.66 10.05 6.82
N GLN A 381 -2.61 9.08 5.92
CA GLN A 381 -3.50 7.93 5.91
C GLN A 381 -3.34 7.10 7.19
N ILE A 382 -2.10 6.79 7.59
CA ILE A 382 -1.88 6.01 8.82
C ILE A 382 -2.34 6.79 10.07
N TRP A 383 -2.15 8.12 10.10
CA TRP A 383 -2.68 8.97 11.17
C TRP A 383 -4.20 8.84 11.28
N ASN A 384 -4.92 8.99 10.17
CA ASN A 384 -6.37 8.88 10.14
C ASN A 384 -6.86 7.47 10.47
N LEU A 385 -6.19 6.42 9.96
CA LEU A 385 -6.49 5.04 10.33
C LEU A 385 -6.41 4.85 11.85
N ARG A 386 -5.32 5.32 12.47
CA ARG A 386 -5.17 5.23 13.93
C ARG A 386 -6.27 5.97 14.68
N MET A 387 -6.66 7.17 14.23
CA MET A 387 -7.76 7.91 14.85
C MET A 387 -9.10 7.17 14.69
N ALA A 388 -9.38 6.61 13.50
CA ALA A 388 -10.57 5.82 13.26
C ALA A 388 -10.65 4.59 14.18
N LEU A 389 -9.53 3.88 14.37
CA LEU A 389 -9.44 2.73 15.26
C LEU A 389 -9.67 3.11 16.74
N ILE A 390 -9.11 4.24 17.19
CA ILE A 390 -9.33 4.75 18.56
C ILE A 390 -10.80 5.12 18.78
N GLU A 391 -11.38 5.85 17.84
CA GLU A 391 -12.75 6.33 17.90
C GLU A 391 -13.78 5.26 17.50
N ARG A 392 -13.33 4.04 17.19
CA ARG A 392 -14.16 2.91 16.72
C ARG A 392 -15.01 3.27 15.48
N LYS A 393 -14.55 4.21 14.64
CA LYS A 393 -15.20 4.59 13.38
C LYS A 393 -15.02 3.47 12.35
N PRO A 394 -16.10 2.86 11.83
CA PRO A 394 -16.00 1.75 10.88
C PRO A 394 -15.33 2.17 9.56
N PRO A 395 -14.89 1.24 8.69
CA PRO A 395 -14.22 1.57 7.43
C PRO A 395 -14.95 2.61 6.57
N ALA A 396 -16.29 2.55 6.49
CA ALA A 396 -17.11 3.51 5.73
C ALA A 396 -17.08 4.95 6.31
N GLU A 397 -16.83 5.11 7.61
CA GLU A 397 -16.67 6.43 8.25
C GLU A 397 -15.20 6.89 8.24
N MET A 398 -14.25 5.96 8.30
CA MET A 398 -12.81 6.25 8.18
C MET A 398 -12.47 7.00 6.89
N VAL A 399 -13.12 6.64 5.78
CA VAL A 399 -12.88 7.29 4.47
C VAL A 399 -13.41 8.73 4.40
N LYS A 400 -14.26 9.14 5.34
CA LYS A 400 -14.81 10.51 5.43
C LYS A 400 -13.94 11.44 6.28
N LEU A 401 -12.93 10.91 6.96
CA LEU A 401 -12.03 11.72 7.78
C LEU A 401 -11.31 12.78 6.92
N PRO A 402 -11.05 13.98 7.49
CA PRO A 402 -10.35 15.03 6.75
C PRO A 402 -9.00 14.57 6.21
N LEU A 403 -8.69 14.99 4.99
CA LEU A 403 -7.44 14.63 4.33
C LEU A 403 -6.25 15.30 5.03
N LEU A 404 -5.26 14.49 5.44
CA LEU A 404 -4.07 14.96 6.14
C LEU A 404 -2.80 14.78 5.30
N LEU A 405 -1.84 15.69 5.50
CA LEU A 405 -0.46 15.56 5.08
C LEU A 405 0.43 15.60 6.31
N VAL A 406 1.17 14.52 6.55
CA VAL A 406 1.94 14.36 7.78
C VAL A 406 3.43 14.28 7.48
N SER A 407 4.19 15.18 8.11
CA SER A 407 5.64 15.29 7.94
C SER A 407 6.34 14.97 9.26
N ARG A 408 7.59 14.51 9.21
CA ARG A 408 8.38 14.31 10.42
C ARG A 408 8.76 15.65 11.06
N ARG A 409 8.75 15.75 12.39
CA ARG A 409 9.30 16.92 13.10
C ARG A 409 10.82 16.89 13.16
N HIS A 410 11.39 15.71 13.36
CA HIS A 410 12.83 15.53 13.57
C HIS A 410 13.44 14.53 12.57
N ARG A 411 14.74 14.69 12.31
CA ARG A 411 15.53 13.78 11.46
C ARG A 411 15.87 12.46 12.15
N ARG A 412 15.92 12.43 13.48
CA ARG A 412 16.12 11.22 14.28
C ARG A 412 14.83 10.39 14.33
N ARG A 413 14.96 9.09 14.60
CA ARG A 413 13.81 8.20 14.79
C ARG A 413 13.04 8.60 16.07
N PRO A 414 11.71 8.45 16.12
CA PRO A 414 10.94 8.69 17.32
C PRO A 414 11.41 7.84 18.50
N MET A 415 11.62 8.46 19.66
CA MET A 415 11.98 7.75 20.91
C MET A 415 10.78 7.60 21.86
N SER A 416 9.64 8.18 21.50
CA SER A 416 8.42 8.19 22.32
C SER A 416 7.21 7.82 21.48
N ASN A 417 6.20 7.22 22.11
CA ASN A 417 4.92 6.94 21.47
C ASN A 417 4.00 8.17 21.31
N ASP A 418 4.48 9.36 21.67
CA ASP A 418 3.80 10.62 21.40
C ASP A 418 3.88 10.98 19.90
N TRP A 419 2.74 10.83 19.23
CA TRP A 419 2.55 11.15 17.82
C TRP A 419 2.72 12.65 17.51
N ASN A 420 2.31 13.53 18.42
CA ASN A 420 2.40 14.99 18.25
C ASN A 420 3.85 15.49 18.38
N LYS A 421 4.69 14.82 19.19
CA LYS A 421 6.14 15.09 19.24
C LYS A 421 6.87 14.56 18.01
N SER A 422 6.37 13.49 17.40
CA SER A 422 7.03 12.82 16.27
C SER A 422 6.70 13.45 14.92
N PHE A 423 5.46 13.90 14.76
CA PHE A 423 4.94 14.34 13.47
C PHE A 423 4.32 15.74 13.50
N ARG A 424 4.34 16.39 12.33
CA ARG A 424 3.67 17.64 12.04
C ARG A 424 2.52 17.34 11.08
N VAL A 425 1.30 17.51 11.58
CA VAL A 425 0.06 17.29 10.84
C VAL A 425 -0.36 18.60 10.18
N LYS A 426 -0.84 18.52 8.94
CA LYS A 426 -1.49 19.63 8.24
C LYS A 426 -2.69 19.09 7.48
N TYR A 427 -3.78 19.85 7.45
CA TYR A 427 -4.87 19.58 6.52
C TYR A 427 -4.37 19.71 5.09
N ALA A 428 -4.88 18.85 4.22
CA ALA A 428 -4.60 18.89 2.80
C ALA A 428 -5.45 20.01 2.16
N ASP A 429 -5.02 21.26 2.34
CA ASP A 429 -5.64 22.40 1.65
C ASP A 429 -4.92 22.68 0.33
N TYR A 430 -5.68 22.52 -0.76
CA TYR A 430 -5.23 22.81 -2.11
C TYR A 430 -6.13 23.86 -2.79
N ARG A 431 -7.02 24.53 -2.04
CA ARG A 431 -7.94 25.54 -2.58
C ARG A 431 -7.21 26.74 -3.21
N GLY A 432 -5.94 26.96 -2.86
CA GLY A 432 -5.08 28.02 -3.42
C GLY A 432 -4.00 27.56 -4.41
N ARG A 433 -3.98 26.29 -4.84
CA ARG A 433 -3.05 25.84 -5.89
C ARG A 433 -3.82 25.65 -7.18
N GLY A 434 -3.49 26.45 -8.19
CA GLY A 434 -3.96 26.22 -9.56
C GLY A 434 -3.74 24.76 -9.93
N CYS A 435 -4.71 24.18 -10.65
CA CYS A 435 -4.45 22.95 -11.36
C CYS A 435 -3.39 23.31 -12.42
N CYS A 436 -2.26 22.59 -12.40
CA CYS A 436 -1.01 22.84 -13.13
C CYS A 436 0.05 23.59 -12.32
#